data_AF-A0A2E4CCM7-F1
#
_entry.id   AF-A0A2E4CCM7-F1
#
_cell.length_a   1.000
_cell.length_b   1.000
_cell.length_c   1.000
_cell.angle_alpha   90.00
_cell.angle_beta   90.00
_cell.angle_gamma   90.00
#
_symmetry.space_group_name_H-M   'P 1'
#
loop_
_entity.id
_entity.type
_entity.pdbx_description
1 polymer ?
#
loop_
_entity_poly.entity_id
_entity_poly.type
_entity_poly.pdbx_seq_one_letter_code
_entity_poly.pdbx_strand_id
1 'polypeptide(L)' 'PTENGFRLIPEKADSTEKGYYYSSNQFMTAEHDGTHLDAPVHFNENGKSVDTLPLQ' A
#
# COMPACT_ATOMS: atom_id res chain seq x y z
N PRO A 1 -1.97 -2.91 16.71
CA PRO A 1 -2.61 -2.13 15.62
C PRO A 1 -3.77 -1.27 16.15
N THR A 2 -3.56 0.04 16.19
CA THR A 2 -4.57 1.07 16.50
C THR A 2 -5.27 1.62 15.25
N GLU A 3 -4.86 1.14 14.08
CA GLU A 3 -5.17 1.75 12.80
C GLU A 3 -6.47 1.23 12.18
N ASN A 4 -7.04 2.04 11.29
CA ASN A 4 -8.11 1.60 10.40
C ASN A 4 -7.56 0.51 9.45
N GLY A 5 -8.22 -0.66 9.40
CA GLY A 5 -7.85 -1.72 8.46
C GLY A 5 -8.02 -1.33 6.98
N PHE A 6 -7.70 -2.25 6.06
CA PHE A 6 -7.80 -2.03 4.62
C PHE A 6 -9.11 -1.38 4.15
N ARG A 7 -8.98 -0.34 3.32
CA ARG A 7 -10.08 0.33 2.62
C ARG A 7 -9.75 0.49 1.15
N LEU A 8 -10.66 0.05 0.30
CA LEU A 8 -10.64 0.32 -1.14
C LEU A 8 -11.67 1.41 -1.45
N ILE A 9 -11.26 2.44 -2.19
CA ILE A 9 -12.11 3.53 -2.65
C ILE A 9 -12.16 3.45 -4.17
N PRO A 10 -13.25 2.89 -4.75
CA PRO A 10 -13.39 2.84 -6.19
C PRO A 10 -13.54 4.24 -6.79
N GLU A 11 -12.84 4.54 -7.88
CA GLU A 11 -12.95 5.84 -8.56
C GLU A 11 -13.60 5.73 -9.94
N LYS A 12 -12.94 5.08 -10.90
CA LYS A 12 -13.42 4.94 -12.27
C LYS A 12 -13.33 3.48 -12.69
N ALA A 13 -14.29 3.05 -13.50
CA ALA A 13 -14.34 1.72 -14.09
C ALA A 13 -15.19 1.76 -15.37
N ASP A 14 -14.75 2.54 -16.36
CA ASP A 14 -15.55 2.81 -17.56
C ASP A 14 -14.69 3.10 -18.81
N SER A 15 -15.32 3.05 -19.98
CA SER A 15 -14.76 3.46 -21.26
C SER A 15 -14.46 4.96 -21.28
N THR A 16 -13.28 5.32 -21.76
CA THR A 16 -12.87 6.72 -21.93
C THR A 16 -13.24 7.23 -23.31
N GLU A 17 -13.36 8.56 -23.44
CA GLU A 17 -13.58 9.23 -24.74
C GLU A 17 -12.46 8.96 -25.75
N LYS A 18 -11.28 8.53 -25.28
CA LYS A 18 -10.13 8.14 -26.10
C LYS A 18 -10.21 6.70 -26.62
N GLY A 19 -11.31 5.98 -26.34
CA GLY A 19 -11.58 4.65 -26.89
C GLY A 19 -10.96 3.47 -26.13
N TYR A 20 -10.48 3.67 -24.90
CA TYR A 20 -9.98 2.59 -24.04
C TYR A 20 -10.71 2.54 -22.70
N TYR A 21 -10.85 1.34 -22.14
CA TYR A 21 -11.40 1.15 -20.80
C TYR A 21 -10.37 1.55 -19.74
N TYR A 22 -10.80 2.33 -18.74
CA TYR A 22 -9.95 2.77 -17.64
C TYR A 22 -10.58 2.42 -16.30
N SER A 23 -9.79 1.74 -15.46
CA SER A 23 -10.15 1.47 -14.08
C SER A 23 -9.09 2.02 -13.13
N SER A 24 -9.53 2.77 -12.12
CA SER A 24 -8.70 3.25 -11.01
C SER A 24 -9.44 3.17 -9.69
N ASN A 25 -8.68 2.86 -8.64
CA ASN A 25 -9.12 2.88 -7.25
C ASN A 25 -8.02 3.54 -6.41
N GLN A 26 -8.40 4.20 -5.34
CA GLN A 26 -7.49 4.51 -4.24
C GLN A 26 -7.60 3.43 -3.18
N PHE A 27 -6.55 3.25 -2.37
CA PHE A 27 -6.62 2.38 -1.21
C PHE A 27 -5.87 3.00 -0.02
N MET A 28 -6.28 2.58 1.17
CA MET A 28 -5.61 2.88 2.44
C MET A 28 -5.42 1.55 3.18
N THR A 29 -4.25 1.36 3.77
CA THR A 29 -3.93 0.19 4.60
C THR A 29 -2.94 0.59 5.68
N ALA A 30 -2.99 -0.08 6.82
CA ALA A 30 -1.87 -0.04 7.75
C ALA A 30 -0.69 -0.82 7.17
N GLU A 31 0.54 -0.44 7.52
CA GLU A 31 1.75 -1.17 7.11
C GLU A 31 1.76 -2.61 7.67
N HIS A 32 1.13 -2.81 8.84
CA HIS A 32 1.03 -4.08 9.55
C HIS A 32 -0.35 -4.72 9.37
N ASP A 33 -0.85 -4.78 8.13
CA ASP A 33 -2.12 -5.42 7.77
C ASP A 33 -1.88 -6.59 6.80
N GLY A 34 -2.65 -7.68 6.96
CA GLY A 34 -2.49 -8.89 6.15
C GLY A 34 -1.12 -9.57 6.26
N THR A 35 -0.70 -10.28 5.20
CA THR A 35 0.67 -10.80 5.09
C THR A 35 1.60 -9.65 4.74
N HIS A 36 2.54 -9.33 5.62
CA HIS A 36 3.40 -8.14 5.52
C HIS A 36 4.84 -8.42 6.01
N LEU A 37 5.68 -7.39 5.96
CA LEU A 37 7.07 -7.39 6.41
C LEU A 37 7.29 -6.26 7.42
N ASP A 38 7.93 -6.58 8.55
CA ASP A 38 8.45 -5.59 9.47
C ASP A 38 9.91 -5.27 9.13
N ALA A 39 10.21 -4.02 8.78
CA ALA A 39 11.58 -3.55 8.63
C ALA A 39 12.22 -3.30 10.01
N PRO A 40 13.57 -3.33 10.16
CA PRO A 40 14.22 -3.11 11.44
C PRO A 40 13.82 -1.81 12.15
N VAL A 41 13.51 -0.74 11.40
CA VAL A 41 13.05 0.54 11.96
C VAL A 41 11.78 0.38 12.82
N HIS A 42 10.97 -0.65 12.57
CA HIS A 42 9.75 -0.90 13.32
C HIS A 42 10.00 -1.12 14.82
N PHE A 43 11.15 -1.71 15.19
CA PHE A 43 11.50 -2.01 16.58
C PHE A 43 12.76 -1.27 17.07
N ASN A 44 13.42 -0.50 16.20
CA ASN A 44 14.65 0.22 16.50
C ASN A 44 14.70 1.54 15.73
N GLU A 45 14.73 2.68 16.43
CA GLU A 45 14.73 4.01 15.81
C GLU A 45 15.88 4.24 14.81
N ASN A 46 17.01 3.55 14.97
CA ASN A 46 18.16 3.61 14.08
C ASN A 46 18.19 2.46 13.05
N GLY A 47 17.12 1.65 13.00
CA GLY A 47 16.96 0.54 12.08
C GLY A 47 16.75 1.00 10.63
N LYS A 48 17.04 0.11 9.70
CA LYS A 48 16.79 0.34 8.27
C LYS A 48 15.29 0.43 7.99
N SER A 49 14.90 1.39 7.14
CA SER A 49 13.57 1.44 6.53
C SER A 49 13.47 0.42 5.39
N VAL A 50 12.23 0.06 5.02
CA VAL A 50 11.95 -1.02 4.05
C VAL A 50 12.63 -0.81 2.69
N ASP A 51 12.70 0.43 2.22
CA ASP A 51 13.28 0.83 0.93
C ASP A 51 14.81 0.67 0.87
N THR A 52 15.46 0.53 2.04
CA THR A 52 16.92 0.40 2.16
C THR A 52 17.39 -1.05 2.40
N LEU A 53 16.45 -1.98 2.49
CA LEU A 53 16.77 -3.40 2.65
C LEU A 53 17.26 -3.99 1.32
N PRO A 54 18.35 -4.77 1.31
CA PRO A 54 18.77 -5.48 0.11
C PRO A 54 17.73 -6.56 -0.23
N LEU A 55 17.42 -6.69 -1.52
CA LEU A 55 16.51 -7.74 -1.99
C LEU A 55 17.19 -9.10 -2.15
N GLN A 56 18.53 -9.15 -2.07
CA GLN A 56 19.38 -10.32 -2.32
C GLN A 56 20.53 -10.37 -1.32
#